data_AF-A0A7I9VY64-F1
#
_entry.id   AF-A0A7I9VY64-F1
#
_cell.length_a   1.000
_cell.length_b   1.000
_cell.length_c   1.000
_cell.angle_alpha   90.00
_cell.angle_beta   90.00
_cell.angle_gamma   90.00
#
_symmetry.space_group_name_H-M   'P 1'
#
loop_
_entity.id
_entity.type
_entity.pdbx_description
1 polymer ?
#
loop_
_entity_poly.entity_id
_entity_poly.type
_entity_poly.pdbx_seq_one_letter_code
_entity_poly.pdbx_strand_id
1 'polypeptide(L)'
;MRTVYRLLGLVRRYGARRVEQACSLSLDLDVVSVTKIASMLERATETSTPALPKAVGHTDPIRPRPRRIQLHPNTIDHRHRGEPLT
;
A
#
# COMPACT_ATOMS: atom_id res chain seq x y z
N MET A 1 3.09 14.05 -14.16
CA MET A 1 2.55 14.59 -15.43
C MET A 1 1.68 13.62 -16.26
N ARG A 2 1.61 12.30 -16.03
CA ARG A 2 0.85 11.37 -16.91
C ARG A 2 -0.66 11.25 -16.62
N THR A 3 -1.11 11.68 -15.46
CA THR A 3 -2.49 11.53 -14.95
C THR A 3 -3.52 12.27 -15.82
N VAL A 4 -3.21 13.50 -16.22
CA VAL A 4 -4.09 14.35 -17.05
C VAL A 4 -4.34 13.71 -18.41
N TYR A 5 -3.29 13.16 -19.05
CA TYR A 5 -3.44 12.48 -20.35
C TYR A 5 -4.29 11.21 -20.24
N ARG A 6 -4.25 10.50 -19.11
CA ARG A 6 -5.14 9.36 -18.86
C ARG A 6 -6.59 9.80 -18.73
N LEU A 7 -6.87 10.88 -17.99
CA LEU A 7 -8.22 11.45 -17.90
C LEU A 7 -8.73 11.91 -19.28
N LEU A 8 -7.88 12.58 -20.07
CA LEU A 8 -8.23 12.95 -21.45
C LEU A 8 -8.55 11.72 -22.32
N GLY A 9 -7.84 10.62 -22.13
CA GLY A 9 -8.15 9.33 -22.75
C GLY A 9 -9.52 8.79 -22.36
N LEU A 10 -9.89 8.89 -21.07
CA LEU A 10 -11.21 8.48 -20.58
C LEU A 10 -12.32 9.37 -21.16
N VAL A 11 -12.13 10.69 -21.26
CA VAL A 11 -13.09 11.61 -21.87
C VAL A 11 -13.35 11.24 -23.33
N ARG A 12 -12.31 10.89 -24.09
CA ARG A 12 -12.46 10.43 -25.48
C ARG A 12 -13.23 9.11 -25.61
N ARG A 13 -13.15 8.22 -24.62
CA ARG A 13 -13.79 6.89 -24.64
C ARG A 13 -15.22 6.89 -24.11
N TYR A 14 -15.48 7.62 -23.03
CA TYR A 14 -16.74 7.57 -22.27
C TYR A 14 -17.56 8.86 -22.34
N GLY A 15 -16.98 9.94 -22.88
CA GLY A 15 -17.59 11.26 -22.95
C GLY A 15 -17.34 12.11 -21.71
N ALA A 16 -17.33 13.44 -21.90
CA ALA A 16 -17.00 14.40 -20.84
C ALA A 16 -17.96 14.31 -19.65
N ARG A 17 -19.28 14.26 -19.91
CA ARG A 17 -20.31 14.24 -18.86
C ARG A 17 -20.15 13.08 -17.89
N ARG A 18 -19.89 11.86 -18.37
CA ARG A 18 -19.73 10.68 -17.50
C ARG A 18 -18.44 10.76 -16.69
N VAL A 19 -17.35 11.22 -17.31
CA VAL A 19 -16.07 11.40 -16.61
C VAL A 19 -16.15 12.48 -15.54
N GLU A 20 -16.87 13.56 -15.81
CA GLU A 20 -17.11 14.63 -14.84
C GLU A 20 -17.90 14.14 -13.62
N GLN A 21 -19.00 13.40 -13.84
CA GLN A 21 -19.76 12.74 -12.78
C GLN A 21 -18.86 11.82 -11.95
N ALA A 22 -18.02 11.02 -12.61
CA ALA A 22 -17.09 10.12 -11.96
C ALA A 22 -16.02 10.86 -11.13
N CYS A 23 -15.51 11.97 -11.63
CA CYS A 23 -14.54 12.81 -10.89
C CYS A 23 -15.21 13.45 -9.68
N SER A 24 -16.41 14.01 -9.84
CA SER A 24 -17.17 14.62 -8.75
C SER A 24 -17.44 13.63 -7.63
N LEU A 25 -17.93 12.42 -7.96
CA LEU A 25 -18.19 11.37 -6.97
C LEU A 25 -16.89 10.90 -6.29
N SER A 26 -15.78 10.81 -7.02
CA SER A 26 -14.50 10.42 -6.43
C SER A 26 -13.99 11.48 -5.44
N LEU A 27 -14.16 12.77 -5.75
CA LEU A 27 -13.78 13.87 -4.87
C LEU A 27 -14.64 13.93 -3.60
N ASP A 28 -15.94 13.64 -3.71
CA ASP A 28 -16.84 13.50 -2.55
C ASP A 28 -16.36 12.40 -1.57
N LEU A 29 -15.73 11.35 -2.11
CA LEU A 29 -15.13 10.26 -1.35
C LEU A 29 -13.65 10.48 -0.97
N ASP A 30 -13.09 11.67 -1.21
CA ASP A 30 -11.66 12.00 -1.04
C ASP A 30 -10.69 11.06 -1.81
N VAL A 31 -11.15 10.52 -2.95
CA VAL A 31 -10.39 9.60 -3.79
C VAL A 31 -9.80 10.33 -5.01
N VAL A 32 -8.47 10.46 -5.05
CA VAL A 32 -7.74 10.96 -6.22
C VAL A 32 -6.98 9.82 -6.90
N SER A 33 -7.70 8.95 -7.61
CA SER A 33 -7.11 7.82 -8.35
C SER A 33 -7.79 7.60 -9.71
N VAL A 34 -7.06 7.86 -10.79
CA VAL A 34 -7.57 7.69 -12.15
C VAL A 34 -7.89 6.22 -12.47
N THR A 35 -7.20 5.27 -11.84
CA THR A 35 -7.52 3.84 -12.00
C THR A 35 -8.90 3.53 -11.40
N LYS A 36 -9.22 4.07 -10.22
CA LYS A 36 -10.56 3.89 -9.61
C LYS A 36 -11.66 4.57 -10.43
N ILE A 37 -11.38 5.76 -10.96
CA ILE A 37 -12.29 6.47 -11.89
C ILE A 37 -12.54 5.63 -13.15
N ALA A 38 -11.49 5.03 -13.73
CA ALA A 38 -11.63 4.15 -14.89
C ALA A 38 -12.49 2.92 -14.56
N SER A 39 -12.24 2.24 -13.44
CA SER A 39 -13.05 1.09 -13.01
C SER A 39 -14.50 1.47 -12.73
N MET A 40 -14.76 2.68 -12.24
CA MET A 40 -16.11 3.18 -12.03
C MET A 40 -16.87 3.38 -13.35
N LEU A 41 -16.22 3.96 -14.36
CA LEU A 41 -16.78 4.15 -15.70
C LEU A 41 -17.01 2.82 -16.42
N GLU A 42 -16.09 1.86 -16.28
CA GLU A 42 -16.23 0.50 -16.82
C GLU A 42 -17.45 -0.23 -16.23
N ARG A 43 -17.76 0.04 -14.96
CA ARG A 43 -18.90 -0.54 -14.23
C ARG A 43 -20.17 0.30 -14.30
N ALA A 44 -20.12 1.48 -14.93
CA ALA A 44 -21.20 2.46 -14.98
C ALA A 44 -21.76 2.85 -13.59
N THR A 45 -20.89 2.97 -12.58
CA THR A 45 -21.31 3.28 -11.19
C THR A 45 -21.14 4.75 -10.81
N GLU A 46 -20.82 5.64 -11.75
CA GLU A 46 -20.60 7.07 -11.50
C GLU A 46 -21.84 7.85 -11.02
N THR A 47 -23.03 7.28 -11.18
CA THR A 47 -24.29 7.83 -10.66
C THR A 47 -24.88 7.01 -9.52
N SER A 48 -24.19 5.96 -9.10
CA SER A 48 -24.66 5.08 -8.03
C SER A 48 -24.21 5.62 -6.69
N THR A 49 -25.12 5.67 -5.71
CA THR A 49 -24.75 6.01 -4.35
C THR A 49 -23.84 4.91 -3.79
N PRO A 50 -22.58 5.23 -3.44
CA PRO A 50 -21.66 4.23 -2.91
C PRO A 50 -22.14 3.77 -1.54
N ALA A 51 -22.48 2.50 -1.43
CA ALA A 51 -22.68 1.88 -0.13
C ALA A 51 -21.31 1.81 0.56
N LEU A 52 -21.15 2.54 1.67
CA LEU A 52 -19.94 2.47 2.50
C LEU A 52 -19.69 1.01 2.89
N PRO A 53 -18.54 0.42 2.54
CA PRO A 53 -18.18 -0.90 3.03
C PRO A 53 -18.22 -0.86 4.56
N LYS A 54 -18.96 -1.79 5.18
CA LYS A 54 -18.85 -2.01 6.62
C LYS A 54 -17.37 -2.32 6.88
N ALA A 55 -16.70 -1.46 7.65
CA ALA A 55 -15.28 -1.60 7.90
C ALA A 55 -14.99 -2.99 8.49
N VAL A 56 -14.47 -3.89 7.66
CA VAL A 56 -13.82 -5.11 8.14
C VAL A 56 -12.50 -4.62 8.70
N GLY A 57 -12.39 -4.58 10.03
CA GLY A 57 -11.17 -4.17 10.71
C GLY A 57 -9.98 -4.86 10.07
N HIS A 58 -9.07 -4.09 9.48
CA HIS A 58 -7.81 -4.59 8.97
C HIS A 58 -6.92 -4.88 10.18
N THR A 59 -7.24 -5.94 10.92
CA THR A 59 -6.29 -6.55 11.85
C THR A 59 -5.26 -7.23 10.98
N ASP A 60 -4.24 -6.48 10.57
CA ASP A 60 -3.00 -7.04 10.05
C ASP A 60 -2.45 -7.92 11.18
N PRO A 61 -2.47 -9.26 11.09
CA PRO A 61 -1.86 -10.06 12.12
C PRO A 61 -0.37 -9.86 11.94
N ILE A 62 0.22 -8.95 12.73
CA ILE A 62 1.66 -8.82 12.90
C ILE A 62 2.14 -10.24 13.23
N ARG A 63 2.67 -10.95 12.22
CA ARG A 63 3.30 -12.24 12.41
C ARG A 63 4.75 -11.94 12.74
N PRO A 64 5.19 -12.03 14.02
CA PRO A 64 6.58 -11.78 14.35
C PRO A 64 7.46 -12.78 13.58
N ARG A 65 8.39 -12.26 12.78
CA ARG A 65 9.47 -13.07 12.19
C ARG A 65 10.35 -13.54 13.37
N PRO A 66 10.65 -14.83 13.51
CA PRO A 66 11.58 -15.27 14.55
C PRO A 66 12.95 -14.67 14.26
N ARG A 67 13.42 -13.77 15.14
CA ARG A 67 14.81 -13.29 15.12
C ARG A 67 15.69 -14.47 15.51
N ARG A 68 16.48 -14.99 14.56
CA ARG A 68 17.55 -15.95 14.83
C ARG A 68 18.59 -15.23 15.69
N ILE A 69 18.62 -15.52 16.99
CA ILE A 69 19.67 -15.06 17.90
C ILE A 69 20.96 -15.75 17.44
N GLN A 70 21.84 -15.00 16.78
CA GLN A 70 23.19 -15.47 16.50
C GLN A 70 23.97 -15.36 17.81
N LEU A 71 24.04 -16.48 18.55
CA LEU A 71 24.93 -16.62 19.69
C LEU A 71 26.36 -16.47 19.16
N HIS A 72 27.01 -15.35 19.46
CA HIS A 72 28.45 -15.21 19.25
C HIS A 72 29.16 -16.03 20.33
N PRO A 73 30.02 -17.00 19.98
CA PRO A 73 30.85 -17.66 20.97
C PRO A 73 31.86 -16.64 21.50
N ASN A 74 31.68 -16.25 22.76
CA ASN A 74 32.66 -15.45 23.49
C ASN A 74 33.80 -16.40 23.88
N THR A 75 34.85 -16.44 23.08
CA THR A 75 36.08 -17.19 23.41
C THR A 75 36.78 -16.43 24.53
N ILE A 76 36.61 -16.89 25.77
CA ILE A 76 37.53 -16.54 26.86
C ILE A 76 38.83 -17.31 26.60
N ASP A 77 39.76 -16.68 25.90
CA ASP A 77 41.14 -17.15 25.84
C ASP A 77 41.82 -16.84 27.18
N HIS A 78 42.14 -17.88 27.94
CA HIS A 78 43.05 -17.82 29.09
C HIS A 78 44.30 -18.63 28.75
N ARG A 79 45.07 -18.18 27.76
CA ARG A 79 46.43 -18.63 27.52
C ARG A 79 47.32 -17.39 27.38
N HIS A 80 47.95 -16.92 28.47
CA HIS A 80 49.41 -16.89 28.58
C HIS A 80 49.99 -16.20 29.84
N ARG A 81 51.18 -16.71 30.20
CA ARG A 81 52.26 -16.20 31.09
C ARG A 81 52.09 -16.59 32.55
N GLY A 82 52.88 -17.50 33.12
CA GLY A 82 54.36 -17.57 33.22
C GLY A 82 54.63 -17.74 34.72
N GLU A 83 55.49 -18.58 35.28
CA GLU A 83 56.84 -19.05 34.98
C GLU A 83 57.09 -20.32 35.82
N PRO A 84 58.08 -21.19 35.49
CA PRO A 84 58.50 -22.30 36.34
C PRO A 84 59.73 -21.91 37.17
N LEU A 85 59.69 -21.99 38.51
CA LEU A 85 60.92 -22.03 39.32
C LEU A 85 60.75 -22.85 40.61
N THR A 86 61.72 -23.78 40.75
CA THR A 86 62.18 -24.57 41.91
C THR A 86 61.28 -25.63 42.52
#